data_AF-A0A9N9TW66-F1
#
_entry.id   AF-A0A9N9TW66-F1
#
_cell.length_a   1.000
_cell.length_b   1.000
_cell.length_c   1.000
_cell.angle_alpha   90.00
_cell.angle_beta   90.00
_cell.angle_gamma   90.00
#
_symmetry.space_group_name_H-M   'P 1'
#
loop_
_entity.id
_entity.type
_entity.pdbx_description
1 polymer ?
#
loop_
_entity_poly.entity_id
_entity_poly.type
_entity_poly.pdbx_seq_one_letter_code
_entity_poly.pdbx_strand_id
1 'polypeptide(L)'
;MKYECQKEPQFQCPYCDRKVKLKNNLSKHITRVHLKHMQQAGVKCELKIEATEPKIEYPSRRFSCSKCLRTYKYKYDLIKHVRRECDKEPSLECSVCNYRTHRTNTLNNHYRSKRHLIRLRNLEL
;
A
#
# COMPACT_ATOMS: atom_id res chain seq x y z
N MET A 1 -11.77 -16.32 -14.85
CA MET A 1 -10.52 -15.63 -15.24
C MET A 1 -10.53 -15.53 -16.76
N LYS A 2 -10.50 -14.33 -17.33
CA LYS A 2 -10.37 -14.13 -18.78
C LYS A 2 -9.01 -13.47 -19.04
N TYR A 3 -8.14 -14.21 -19.68
CA TYR A 3 -6.86 -13.73 -20.18
C TYR A 3 -7.15 -12.77 -21.35
N GLU A 4 -7.02 -11.46 -21.17
CA GLU A 4 -7.20 -10.49 -22.26
C GLU A 4 -5.89 -10.31 -23.04
N CYS A 5 -5.69 -11.18 -24.03
CA CYS A 5 -4.56 -11.23 -24.96
C CYS A 5 -4.62 -10.16 -26.09
N GLN A 6 -5.33 -9.03 -25.94
CA GLN A 6 -5.56 -8.10 -27.07
C GLN A 6 -5.63 -6.60 -26.71
N LYS A 7 -4.74 -6.06 -25.87
CA LYS A 7 -4.59 -4.59 -25.79
C LYS A 7 -3.30 -4.15 -26.46
N GLU A 8 -3.44 -3.52 -27.63
CA GLU A 8 -2.34 -2.88 -28.34
C GLU A 8 -1.72 -1.76 -27.47
N PRO A 9 -0.45 -1.40 -27.68
CA PRO A 9 0.20 -0.32 -26.93
C PRO A 9 -0.47 1.04 -27.19
N GLN A 10 -1.44 1.42 -26.34
CA GLN A 10 -2.22 2.64 -26.49
C GLN A 10 -1.57 3.89 -25.86
N PHE A 11 -0.58 3.72 -24.97
CA PHE A 11 -0.03 4.83 -24.21
C PHE A 11 1.42 5.13 -24.63
N GLN A 12 1.63 6.23 -25.34
CA GLN A 12 2.94 6.70 -25.75
C GLN A 12 3.61 7.55 -24.66
N CYS A 13 4.91 7.36 -24.48
CA CYS A 13 5.70 8.20 -23.60
C CYS A 13 5.88 9.60 -24.22
N PRO A 14 5.73 10.69 -23.44
CA PRO A 14 5.93 12.04 -23.97
C PRO A 14 7.40 12.41 -24.13
N TYR A 15 8.34 11.62 -23.59
CA TYR A 15 9.78 11.90 -23.60
C TYR A 15 10.58 10.96 -24.51
N CYS A 16 9.93 9.96 -25.12
CA CYS A 16 10.54 9.04 -26.08
C CYS A 16 9.46 8.28 -26.87
N ASP A 17 9.85 7.57 -27.92
CA ASP A 17 8.91 6.87 -28.81
C ASP A 17 8.30 5.59 -28.21
N ARG A 18 8.56 5.30 -26.93
CA ARG A 18 8.12 4.07 -26.29
C ARG A 18 6.61 4.07 -26.06
N LYS A 19 5.91 3.08 -26.64
CA LYS A 19 4.49 2.81 -26.40
C LYS A 19 4.31 1.62 -25.45
N VAL A 20 3.37 1.73 -24.52
CA VAL A 20 3.06 0.67 -23.55
C VAL A 20 1.56 0.39 -23.48
N LYS A 21 1.23 -0.86 -23.13
CA LYS A 21 -0.15 -1.37 -23.12
C LYS A 21 -1.00 -0.84 -21.97
N LEU A 22 -0.38 -0.41 -20.87
CA LEU A 22 -1.07 -0.02 -19.63
C LEU A 22 -0.50 1.27 -19.05
N LYS A 23 -1.38 2.16 -18.58
CA LYS A 23 -1.02 3.45 -17.95
C LYS A 23 -0.10 3.31 -16.74
N ASN A 24 -0.26 2.26 -15.92
CA ASN A 24 0.62 2.03 -14.76
C ASN A 24 2.07 1.71 -15.16
N ASN A 25 2.26 1.06 -16.31
CA ASN A 25 3.57 0.71 -16.83
C ASN A 25 4.23 1.93 -17.46
N LEU A 26 3.44 2.84 -18.05
CA LEU A 26 3.94 4.12 -18.55
C LEU A 26 4.48 4.97 -17.39
N SER A 27 3.70 5.10 -16.32
CA SER A 27 4.10 5.86 -15.14
C SER A 27 5.40 5.30 -14.51
N LYS A 28 5.50 3.97 -14.36
CA LYS A 28 6.74 3.32 -13.89
C LYS A 28 7.93 3.55 -14.83
N HIS A 29 7.71 3.52 -16.14
CA HIS A 29 8.74 3.78 -17.14
C HIS A 29 9.26 5.21 -17.02
N ILE A 30 8.37 6.20 -16.96
CA ILE A 30 8.74 7.62 -16.84
C ILE A 30 9.53 7.86 -15.55
N THR A 31 9.07 7.33 -14.41
CA THR A 31 9.79 7.44 -13.14
C THR A 31 11.19 6.83 -13.17
N ARG A 32 11.36 5.68 -13.84
CA ARG A 32 12.61 4.91 -13.81
C ARG A 32 13.61 5.29 -14.89
N VAL A 33 13.16 5.85 -16.00
CA VAL A 33 14.00 6.12 -17.17
C VAL A 33 14.23 7.62 -17.33
N HIS A 34 13.20 8.45 -17.10
CA HIS A 34 13.29 9.89 -17.33
C HIS A 34 13.48 10.69 -16.02
N LEU A 35 12.93 10.23 -14.89
CA LEU A 35 13.03 10.93 -13.60
C LEU A 35 14.08 10.37 -12.65
N LYS A 36 14.82 9.32 -13.05
CA LYS A 36 15.73 8.61 -12.13
C LYS A 36 16.96 9.42 -11.69
N HIS A 37 17.22 10.56 -12.31
CA HIS A 37 18.41 11.38 -12.05
C HIS A 37 18.11 12.73 -11.34
N MET A 38 16.98 12.83 -10.65
CA MET A 38 16.51 14.07 -10.00
C MET A 38 16.43 13.97 -8.47
N GLN A 39 17.13 13.01 -7.84
CA GLN A 39 17.13 12.84 -6.37
C GLN A 39 18.53 12.62 -5.76
N GLN A 40 19.61 12.90 -6.50
CA GLN A 40 20.97 12.85 -5.95
C GLN A 40 21.71 14.15 -6.23
N ALA A 41 21.53 15.10 -5.31
CA ALA A 41 22.34 16.29 -5.00
C ALA A 41 21.34 17.39 -4.64
N GLY A 42 21.40 17.88 -3.39
CA GLY A 42 20.53 18.93 -2.86
C GLY A 42 20.75 20.29 -3.54
N VAL A 43 20.40 20.39 -4.82
CA VAL A 43 20.44 21.60 -5.63
C VAL A 43 19.01 21.90 -6.05
N LYS A 44 18.44 22.95 -5.46
CA LYS A 44 17.18 23.54 -5.89
C LYS A 44 17.52 24.47 -7.06
N CYS A 45 17.12 24.11 -8.27
CA CYS A 45 17.17 25.03 -9.41
C CYS A 45 15.77 25.29 -9.97
N GLU A 46 15.48 26.59 -10.07
CA GLU A 46 14.26 27.19 -10.59
C GLU A 46 14.14 26.95 -12.10
N LEU A 47 13.35 25.96 -12.48
CA LEU A 47 12.66 26.02 -13.77
C LEU A 47 11.34 26.74 -13.51
N LYS A 48 11.27 28.01 -13.95
CA LYS A 48 10.05 28.82 -13.97
C LYS A 48 9.02 28.16 -14.89
N ILE A 49 8.27 27.22 -14.33
CA ILE A 49 6.91 26.93 -14.78
C ILE A 49 6.06 27.81 -13.87
N GLU A 50 5.39 28.80 -14.43
CA GLU A 50 4.59 29.77 -13.68
C GLU A 50 3.57 29.00 -12.83
N ALA A 51 3.89 28.87 -11.54
CA ALA A 51 3.15 28.10 -10.56
C ALA A 51 2.02 28.97 -10.01
N THR A 52 1.03 29.25 -10.85
CA THR A 52 -0.30 29.68 -10.42
C THR A 52 -1.25 28.48 -10.43
N GLU A 53 -0.90 27.42 -9.69
CA GLU A 53 -1.88 26.39 -9.34
C GLU A 53 -2.10 26.41 -7.82
N PRO A 54 -3.35 26.53 -7.35
CA PRO A 54 -3.66 26.50 -5.94
C PRO A 54 -3.17 25.18 -5.34
N LYS A 55 -2.76 25.20 -4.08
CA LYS A 55 -2.44 24.00 -3.29
C LYS A 55 -3.71 23.17 -3.11
N ILE A 56 -4.13 22.47 -4.17
CA ILE A 56 -5.20 21.50 -4.13
C ILE A 56 -4.61 20.29 -3.41
N GLU A 57 -4.95 20.15 -2.14
CA GLU A 57 -4.82 18.89 -1.42
C GLU A 57 -5.74 17.89 -2.13
N TYR A 58 -5.26 17.27 -3.21
CA TYR A 58 -6.01 16.22 -3.88
C TYR A 58 -6.24 15.12 -2.84
N PRO A 59 -7.51 14.79 -2.50
CA PRO A 59 -7.77 13.71 -1.57
C PRO A 59 -7.19 12.45 -2.20
N SER A 60 -6.07 11.97 -1.64
CA SER A 60 -5.55 10.64 -1.92
C SER A 60 -6.74 9.71 -1.82
N ARG A 61 -7.18 9.15 -2.96
CA ARG A 61 -8.47 8.47 -3.07
C ARG A 61 -8.42 7.20 -2.22
N ARG A 62 -8.66 7.35 -0.92
CA ARG A 62 -8.69 6.27 0.06
C ARG A 62 -9.99 5.50 -0.12
N PHE A 63 -9.92 4.21 0.15
CA PHE A 63 -11.07 3.31 0.10
C PHE A 63 -11.54 3.07 1.53
N SER A 64 -12.74 3.52 1.84
CA SER A 64 -13.31 3.42 3.19
C SER A 64 -14.26 2.24 3.31
N CYS A 65 -14.22 1.55 4.44
CA CYS A 65 -15.23 0.55 4.78
C CYS A 65 -16.54 1.27 5.15
N SER A 66 -17.65 0.90 4.51
CA SER A 66 -18.95 1.51 4.81
C SER A 66 -19.50 1.18 6.19
N LYS A 67 -18.97 0.12 6.84
CA LYS A 67 -19.46 -0.36 8.13
C LYS A 67 -18.69 0.19 9.32
N CYS A 68 -17.35 0.13 9.25
CA CYS A 68 -16.47 0.54 10.35
C CYS A 68 -15.63 1.79 10.04
N LEU A 69 -15.83 2.41 8.86
CA LEU A 69 -15.19 3.64 8.41
C LEU A 69 -13.65 3.62 8.28
N ARG A 70 -12.99 2.47 8.50
CA ARG A 70 -11.56 2.32 8.28
C ARG A 70 -11.18 2.61 6.83
N THR A 71 -10.10 3.37 6.66
CA THR A 71 -9.62 3.81 5.34
C THR A 71 -8.39 3.02 4.90
N TYR A 72 -8.33 2.68 3.63
CA TYR A 72 -7.26 1.91 3.01
C TYR A 72 -6.69 2.63 1.80
N LYS A 73 -5.38 2.48 1.58
CA LYS A 73 -4.70 3.05 0.41
C LYS A 73 -5.13 2.38 -0.89
N TYR A 74 -5.43 1.08 -0.86
CA TYR A 74 -5.76 0.28 -2.04
C TYR A 74 -7.10 -0.45 -1.87
N LYS A 75 -7.89 -0.57 -2.95
CA LYS A 75 -9.17 -1.29 -2.99
C LYS A 75 -9.05 -2.74 -2.54
N TYR A 76 -7.95 -3.40 -2.90
CA TYR A 76 -7.66 -4.79 -2.50
C TYR A 76 -7.60 -4.94 -0.97
N ASP A 77 -6.98 -3.99 -0.27
CA ASP A 77 -6.86 -4.03 1.19
C ASP A 77 -8.23 -3.85 1.86
N LEU A 78 -9.07 -2.96 1.33
CA LEU A 78 -10.45 -2.79 1.79
C LEU A 78 -11.25 -4.08 1.62
N ILE A 79 -11.22 -4.71 0.44
CA ILE A 79 -11.94 -5.97 0.18
C ILE A 79 -11.47 -7.07 1.13
N LYS A 80 -10.16 -7.18 1.34
CA LYS A 80 -9.57 -8.14 2.27
C LYS A 80 -10.06 -7.90 3.70
N HIS A 81 -10.10 -6.65 4.14
CA HIS A 81 -10.63 -6.26 5.45
C HIS A 81 -12.11 -6.65 5.60
N VAL A 82 -12.97 -6.23 4.67
CA VAL A 82 -14.42 -6.51 4.72
C VAL A 82 -14.69 -8.01 4.77
N ARG A 83 -13.95 -8.80 3.98
CA ARG A 83 -14.14 -10.25 3.91
C ARG A 83 -13.74 -10.98 5.19
N ARG A 84 -12.70 -10.53 5.90
CA ARG A 84 -12.03 -11.32 6.93
C ARG A 84 -12.09 -10.73 8.34
N GLU A 85 -12.32 -9.44 8.46
CA GLU A 85 -12.14 -8.69 9.72
C GLU A 85 -13.35 -7.86 10.09
N CYS A 86 -14.00 -7.20 9.12
CA CYS A 86 -15.12 -6.31 9.43
C CYS A 86 -16.31 -7.09 10.02
N ASP A 87 -16.81 -6.62 11.16
CA ASP A 87 -17.89 -7.21 11.97
C ASP A 87 -17.67 -8.69 12.33
N LYS A 88 -16.40 -9.09 12.46
CA LYS A 88 -16.04 -10.44 12.88
C LYS A 88 -15.23 -10.31 14.15
N GLU A 89 -15.40 -11.26 15.06
CA GLU A 89 -14.52 -11.37 16.21
C GLU A 89 -13.19 -12.04 15.81
N PRO A 90 -12.06 -11.63 16.41
CA PRO A 90 -10.78 -12.25 16.12
C PRO A 90 -10.77 -13.70 16.61
N SER A 91 -10.59 -14.64 15.68
CA SER A 91 -10.68 -16.07 15.97
C SER A 91 -9.38 -16.70 16.45
N LEU A 92 -8.24 -16.02 16.30
CA LEU A 92 -6.94 -16.54 16.69
C LEU A 92 -6.57 -15.96 18.05
N GLU A 93 -6.42 -16.82 19.04
CA GLU A 93 -6.08 -16.47 20.41
C GLU A 93 -4.68 -16.95 20.75
N CYS A 94 -3.97 -16.16 21.55
CA CYS A 94 -2.71 -16.58 22.12
C CYS A 94 -2.96 -17.53 23.29
N SER A 95 -2.28 -18.68 23.29
CA SER A 95 -2.37 -19.69 24.35
C SER A 95 -1.86 -19.25 25.73
N VAL A 96 -1.17 -18.11 25.81
CA VAL A 96 -0.43 -17.67 27.01
C VAL A 96 -1.05 -16.40 27.61
N CYS A 97 -1.79 -15.63 26.82
CA CYS A 97 -2.45 -14.41 27.28
C CYS A 97 -3.70 -14.10 26.47
N ASN A 98 -4.52 -13.19 26.97
CA ASN A 98 -5.81 -12.82 26.35
C ASN A 98 -5.69 -12.03 25.02
N TYR A 99 -4.56 -12.11 24.32
CA TYR A 99 -4.37 -11.44 23.04
C TYR A 99 -5.08 -12.21 21.92
N ARG A 100 -5.88 -11.51 21.11
CA ARG A 100 -6.65 -12.07 20.00
C ARG A 100 -6.42 -11.30 18.71
N THR A 101 -6.44 -11.99 17.56
CA THR A 101 -6.24 -11.38 16.24
C THR A 101 -6.93 -12.17 15.11
N HIS A 102 -7.12 -11.53 13.95
CA HIS A 102 -7.70 -12.15 12.75
C HIS A 102 -6.66 -12.81 11.84
N ARG A 103 -5.36 -12.58 12.07
CA ARG A 103 -4.29 -12.95 11.13
C ARG A 103 -3.19 -13.75 11.82
N THR A 104 -2.85 -14.89 11.22
CA THR A 104 -1.78 -15.78 11.70
C THR A 104 -0.44 -15.06 11.81
N ASN A 105 -0.05 -14.26 10.81
CA ASN A 105 1.20 -13.50 10.88
C ASN A 105 1.23 -12.50 12.04
N THR A 106 0.08 -11.92 12.38
CA THR A 106 -0.01 -11.01 13.53
C THR A 106 0.15 -11.76 14.84
N LEU A 107 -0.42 -12.97 14.95
CA LEU A 107 -0.23 -13.82 16.13
C LEU A 107 1.22 -14.32 16.24
N ASN A 108 1.85 -14.72 15.14
CA ASN A 108 3.26 -15.13 15.11
C ASN A 108 4.21 -13.99 15.52
N ASN A 109 3.93 -12.76 15.04
CA ASN A 109 4.70 -11.59 15.45
C ASN A 109 4.46 -11.25 16.94
N HIS A 110 3.26 -11.49 17.46
CA HIS A 110 2.98 -11.37 18.89
C HIS A 110 3.84 -12.32 19.72
N TYR A 111 3.92 -13.61 19.35
CA TYR A 111 4.77 -14.60 20.02
C TYR A 111 6.25 -14.20 20.05
N ARG A 112 6.74 -13.54 18.99
CA ARG A 112 8.13 -13.05 18.88
C ARG A 112 8.38 -11.71 19.59
N SER A 113 7.35 -11.06 20.10
CA SER A 113 7.51 -9.76 20.75
C SER A 113 8.25 -9.90 22.10
N LYS A 114 9.18 -8.99 22.40
CA LYS A 114 9.96 -9.02 23.65
C LYS A 114 9.07 -9.13 24.89
N ARG A 115 7.97 -8.38 24.91
CA ARG A 115 6.98 -8.41 26.00
C ARG A 115 6.35 -9.79 26.18
N HIS A 116 6.05 -10.48 25.08
CA HIS A 116 5.49 -11.83 25.14
C HIS A 116 6.52 -12.86 25.62
N LEU A 117 7.76 -12.77 25.13
CA LEU A 117 8.85 -13.64 25.55
C LEU A 117 9.17 -13.51 27.05
N ILE A 118 9.12 -12.30 27.60
CA ILE A 118 9.27 -12.09 29.05
C ILE A 118 8.13 -12.78 29.82
N ARG A 119 6.89 -12.64 29.33
CA ARG A 119 5.72 -13.28 29.96
C ARG A 119 5.83 -14.81 29.97
N LEU A 120 6.31 -15.40 28.88
CA LEU A 120 6.57 -16.84 28.80
C LEU A 120 7.60 -17.30 29.84
N ARG A 121 8.72 -16.57 29.97
CA ARG A 121 9.77 -16.90 30.97
C ARG A 121 9.27 -16.81 32.41
N ASN A 122 8.32 -15.92 32.69
CA ASN A 122 7.74 -15.75 34.02
C ASN A 122 6.65 -16.79 34.35
N LEU A 123 6.25 -17.64 33.39
CA LEU A 123 5.26 -18.71 33.59
C LEU A 123 5.93 -20.09 33.78
N GLU A 124 7.25 -20.18 33.61
CA GLU A 124 8.06 -21.40 33.81
C GLU A 124 8.79 -21.39 35.18
N LEU A 125 8.43 -20.47 36.07
CA LEU A 125 8.87 -20.36 37.48
C LEU A 125 7.66 -20.45 38.41
#